data_AF-A0A0B2XFW7-F1
#
_entry.id   AF-A0A0B2XFW7-F1
#
_cell.length_a   1.000
_cell.length_b   1.000
_cell.length_c   1.000
_cell.angle_alpha   90.00
_cell.angle_beta   90.00
_cell.angle_gamma   90.00
#
_symmetry.space_group_name_H-M   'P 1'
#
loop_
_entity.id
_entity.type
_entity.pdbx_description
1 polymer ?
#
loop_
_entity_poly.entity_id
_entity_poly.type
_entity_poly.pdbx_seq_one_letter_code
_entity_poly.pdbx_strand_id
1 'polypeptide(L)'
;MNKDWWTSERQRMGYVVSCLKGKAHDQVRYNIKDGVVLFDNVDAIKEVLKSAFGDIDAKATAQRKIFDMKQGRRPLTTFLPEWYAVAKLTGWDSAALISHLRRGLHENITWRLSLTKSKDMPTELTQFMDLFMDLVRTCDNECRQVNANYFKKSTSNSPTNQLPGLQPTSAPQLPTPNGADLMDLSATTWGPEDVVSGRRPQNDAERAARKAYCTAHGLCHWCNSDKHRSLNCDTAPWNKGKA
;
A
#
# COMPACT_ATOMS: atom_id res chain seq x y z
N MET A 1 -7.53 -36.68 -7.79
CA MET A 1 -7.87 -37.89 -7.01
C MET A 1 -7.74 -39.06 -7.98
N ASN A 2 -6.88 -40.02 -7.68
CA ASN A 2 -6.49 -41.10 -8.60
C ASN A 2 -7.67 -42.04 -8.86
N LYS A 3 -8.03 -42.21 -10.14
CA LYS A 3 -9.23 -42.93 -10.60
C LYS A 3 -9.05 -44.46 -10.54
N ASP A 4 -7.80 -44.87 -10.39
CA ASP A 4 -7.21 -46.20 -10.43
C ASP A 4 -7.32 -46.99 -9.12
N TRP A 5 -7.71 -46.36 -8.00
CA TRP A 5 -7.79 -47.02 -6.69
C TRP A 5 -9.14 -47.68 -6.36
N TRP A 6 -10.20 -47.43 -7.14
CA TRP A 6 -11.55 -47.85 -6.77
C TRP A 6 -12.22 -48.63 -7.90
N THR A 7 -12.80 -49.78 -7.58
CA THR A 7 -13.50 -50.62 -8.57
C THR A 7 -15.00 -50.29 -8.68
N SER A 8 -15.54 -49.53 -7.72
CA SER A 8 -16.93 -49.03 -7.77
C SER A 8 -17.10 -47.66 -7.11
N GLU A 9 -18.08 -46.88 -7.58
CA GLU A 9 -18.42 -45.59 -6.98
C GLU A 9 -18.88 -45.72 -5.53
N ARG A 10 -19.52 -46.85 -5.17
CA ARG A 10 -19.96 -47.13 -3.79
C ARG A 10 -18.79 -47.26 -2.82
N GLN A 11 -17.69 -47.93 -3.22
CA GLN A 11 -16.48 -47.99 -2.41
C GLN A 11 -15.87 -46.59 -2.23
N ARG A 12 -15.87 -45.79 -3.29
CA ARG A 12 -15.38 -44.40 -3.25
C ARG A 12 -16.21 -43.55 -2.29
N MET A 13 -17.53 -43.69 -2.31
CA MET A 13 -18.45 -43.02 -1.38
C MET A 13 -18.26 -43.49 0.06
N GLY A 14 -18.14 -44.80 0.29
CA GLY A 14 -17.87 -45.36 1.61
C GLY A 14 -16.56 -44.83 2.22
N TYR A 15 -15.51 -44.70 1.40
CA TYR A 15 -14.26 -44.07 1.82
C TYR A 15 -14.42 -42.58 2.14
N VAL A 16 -15.13 -41.82 1.30
CA VAL A 16 -15.37 -40.39 1.58
C VAL A 16 -16.13 -40.22 2.89
N VAL A 17 -17.17 -41.02 3.13
CA VAL A 17 -17.94 -40.99 4.37
C VAL A 17 -17.07 -41.37 5.58
N SER A 18 -16.19 -42.37 5.46
CA SER A 18 -15.29 -42.76 6.56
C SER A 18 -14.25 -41.67 6.92
N CYS A 19 -13.95 -40.76 5.98
CA CYS A 19 -13.11 -39.60 6.23
C CYS A 19 -13.83 -38.49 7.01
N LEU A 20 -15.16 -38.46 7.00
CA LEU A 20 -15.95 -37.43 7.67
C LEU A 20 -16.06 -37.74 9.17
N LYS A 21 -15.92 -36.70 10.00
CA LYS A 21 -16.00 -36.81 11.47
C LYS A 21 -16.84 -35.68 12.05
N GLY A 22 -17.46 -35.93 13.20
CA GLY A 22 -18.27 -34.94 13.93
C GLY A 22 -19.39 -34.35 13.09
N LYS A 23 -19.55 -33.02 13.14
CA LYS A 23 -20.64 -32.29 12.44
C LYS A 23 -20.68 -32.54 10.93
N ALA A 24 -19.53 -32.79 10.30
CA ALA A 24 -19.50 -33.10 8.87
C ALA A 24 -20.09 -34.48 8.54
N HIS A 25 -19.90 -35.44 9.44
CA HIS A 25 -20.53 -36.76 9.33
C HIS A 25 -22.04 -36.67 9.62
N ASP A 26 -22.44 -35.89 10.63
CA ASP A 26 -23.86 -35.68 10.95
C ASP A 26 -24.65 -35.12 9.76
N GLN A 27 -24.03 -34.24 8.98
CA GLN A 27 -24.61 -33.67 7.76
C GLN A 27 -24.78 -34.66 6.61
N VAL A 28 -24.14 -35.83 6.61
CA VAL A 28 -24.37 -36.84 5.55
C VAL A 28 -25.14 -38.05 6.07
N ARG A 29 -25.34 -38.13 7.39
CA ARG A 29 -25.95 -39.27 8.09
C ARG A 29 -27.37 -39.58 7.63
N TYR A 30 -28.15 -38.58 7.24
CA TYR A 30 -29.54 -38.78 6.79
C TYR A 30 -29.66 -39.63 5.52
N ASN A 31 -28.58 -39.69 4.71
CA ASN A 31 -28.49 -40.49 3.49
C ASN A 31 -27.64 -41.77 3.69
N ILE A 32 -27.47 -42.22 4.94
CA ILE A 32 -26.82 -43.48 5.27
C ILE A 32 -27.82 -44.35 6.02
N LYS A 33 -28.17 -45.51 5.46
CA LYS A 33 -29.04 -46.51 6.11
C LYS A 33 -28.31 -47.84 6.22
N ASP A 34 -28.29 -48.42 7.42
CA ASP A 34 -27.68 -49.73 7.69
C ASP A 34 -26.22 -49.88 7.19
N GLY A 35 -25.45 -48.79 7.26
CA GLY A 35 -24.06 -48.75 6.76
C GLY A 35 -23.92 -48.58 5.24
N VAL A 36 -25.03 -48.46 4.51
CA VAL A 36 -25.05 -48.23 3.06
C VAL A 36 -25.24 -46.74 2.77
N VAL A 37 -24.34 -46.19 1.96
CA VAL A 37 -24.40 -44.81 1.48
C VAL A 37 -25.39 -44.72 0.31
N LEU A 38 -26.46 -43.94 0.47
CA LEU A 38 -27.57 -43.81 -0.50
C LEU A 38 -27.40 -42.63 -1.47
N PHE A 39 -26.24 -42.00 -1.50
CA PHE A 39 -25.93 -40.95 -2.48
C PHE A 39 -25.69 -41.55 -3.87
N ASP A 40 -25.97 -40.77 -4.92
CA ASP A 40 -25.76 -41.20 -6.30
C ASP A 40 -24.28 -41.34 -6.65
N ASN A 41 -23.45 -40.43 -6.12
CA ASN A 41 -22.01 -40.39 -6.34
C ASN A 41 -21.31 -39.53 -5.27
N VAL A 42 -19.97 -39.53 -5.30
CA VAL A 42 -19.16 -38.71 -4.40
C VAL A 42 -19.42 -37.21 -4.55
N ASP A 43 -19.78 -36.73 -5.73
CA ASP A 43 -20.04 -35.30 -5.94
C ASP A 43 -21.33 -34.85 -5.25
N ALA A 44 -22.36 -35.70 -5.18
CA ALA A 44 -23.55 -35.43 -4.38
C ALA A 44 -23.22 -35.25 -2.88
N ILE A 45 -22.30 -36.07 -2.35
CA ILE A 45 -21.80 -35.92 -0.96
C ILE A 45 -21.07 -34.58 -0.80
N LYS A 46 -20.23 -34.21 -1.77
CA LYS A 46 -19.53 -32.91 -1.74
C LYS A 46 -20.49 -31.73 -1.80
N GLU A 47 -21.55 -31.80 -2.60
CA GLU A 47 -22.54 -30.71 -2.71
C GLU A 47 -23.30 -30.52 -1.40
N VAL A 48 -23.66 -31.59 -0.68
CA VAL A 48 -24.24 -31.47 0.67
C VAL A 48 -23.27 -30.78 1.63
N LEU A 49 -22.00 -31.19 1.63
CA LEU A 49 -20.99 -30.58 2.49
C LEU A 49 -20.70 -29.12 2.11
N LYS A 50 -20.69 -28.78 0.82
CA LYS A 50 -20.57 -27.39 0.34
C LYS A 50 -21.80 -26.56 0.70
N SER A 51 -23.00 -27.12 0.67
CA SER A 51 -24.21 -26.42 1.10
C SER A 51 -24.20 -26.14 2.61
N ALA A 52 -23.74 -27.11 3.40
CA ALA A 52 -23.72 -26.99 4.86
C ALA A 52 -22.55 -26.15 5.41
N PHE A 53 -21.37 -26.20 4.78
CA PHE A 53 -20.14 -25.58 5.29
C PHE A 53 -19.43 -24.65 4.30
N GLY A 54 -19.85 -24.65 3.03
CA GLY A 54 -19.29 -23.76 2.03
C GLY A 54 -19.75 -22.33 2.24
N ASP A 55 -19.01 -21.40 1.63
CA ASP A 55 -19.41 -20.00 1.61
C ASP A 55 -20.52 -19.81 0.56
N ILE A 56 -21.72 -19.48 1.03
CA ILE A 56 -22.93 -19.26 0.23
C ILE A 56 -22.66 -18.22 -0.87
N ASP A 57 -21.80 -17.23 -0.58
CA ASP A 57 -21.39 -16.21 -1.54
C ASP A 57 -19.86 -16.11 -1.60
N ALA A 58 -19.22 -17.27 -1.85
CA ALA A 58 -17.77 -17.38 -2.00
C ALA A 58 -17.19 -16.32 -2.96
N LYS A 59 -17.94 -15.97 -4.01
CA LYS A 59 -17.55 -14.95 -4.99
C LYS A 59 -17.56 -13.56 -4.36
N ALA A 60 -18.66 -13.11 -3.73
CA ALA A 60 -18.66 -11.78 -3.11
C ALA A 60 -17.72 -11.69 -1.91
N THR A 61 -17.56 -12.76 -1.13
CA THR A 61 -16.56 -12.83 -0.05
C THR A 61 -15.16 -12.68 -0.61
N ALA A 62 -14.82 -13.38 -1.70
CA ALA A 62 -13.52 -13.22 -2.37
C ALA A 62 -13.33 -11.81 -2.92
N GLN A 63 -14.37 -11.21 -3.50
CA GLN A 63 -14.34 -9.83 -3.99
C GLN A 63 -14.07 -8.84 -2.86
N ARG A 64 -14.80 -8.92 -1.74
CA ARG A 64 -14.55 -8.07 -0.56
C ARG A 64 -13.13 -8.28 -0.04
N LYS A 65 -12.70 -9.53 0.09
CA LYS A 65 -11.35 -9.88 0.56
C LYS A 65 -10.27 -9.27 -0.33
N ILE A 66 -10.36 -9.40 -1.64
CA ILE A 66 -9.32 -8.89 -2.55
C ILE A 66 -9.25 -7.35 -2.55
N PHE A 67 -10.38 -6.65 -2.31
CA PHE A 67 -10.39 -5.20 -2.18
C PHE A 67 -9.51 -4.72 -1.02
N ASP A 68 -9.55 -5.42 0.11
CA ASP A 68 -8.83 -5.06 1.33
C ASP A 68 -7.41 -5.64 1.40
N MET A 69 -7.05 -6.55 0.50
CA MET A 69 -5.73 -7.16 0.47
C MET A 69 -4.64 -6.16 0.09
N LYS A 70 -3.69 -5.98 1.02
CA LYS A 70 -2.45 -5.23 0.81
C LYS A 70 -1.24 -6.11 1.15
N GLN A 71 -0.16 -5.91 0.43
CA GLN A 71 1.16 -6.49 0.72
C GLN A 71 1.60 -6.02 2.11
N GLY A 72 1.47 -4.72 2.38
CA GLY A 72 1.87 -4.12 3.65
C GLY A 72 3.34 -4.42 3.94
N ARG A 73 3.62 -4.94 5.14
CA ARG A 73 4.98 -5.33 5.56
C ARG A 73 5.35 -6.78 5.29
N ARG A 74 4.58 -7.47 4.44
CA ARG A 74 4.81 -8.88 4.12
C ARG A 74 5.70 -9.02 2.88
N PRO A 75 6.57 -10.04 2.83
CA PRO A 75 7.34 -10.31 1.64
C PRO A 75 6.40 -10.72 0.48
N LEU A 76 6.78 -10.36 -0.75
CA LEU A 76 5.98 -10.68 -1.94
C LEU A 76 5.75 -12.19 -2.10
N THR A 77 6.73 -13.01 -1.71
CA THR A 77 6.67 -14.47 -1.77
C THR A 77 5.51 -15.08 -0.98
N THR A 78 5.04 -14.41 0.07
CA THR A 78 3.88 -14.86 0.86
C THR A 78 2.60 -14.19 0.37
N PHE A 79 2.68 -12.89 0.05
CA PHE A 79 1.50 -12.12 -0.37
C PHE A 79 0.94 -12.56 -1.73
N LEU A 80 1.81 -12.78 -2.72
CA LEU A 80 1.39 -12.99 -4.10
C LEU A 80 0.60 -14.30 -4.31
N PRO A 81 1.02 -15.46 -3.73
CA PRO A 81 0.24 -16.69 -3.84
C PRO A 81 -1.14 -16.58 -3.16
N GLU A 82 -1.20 -15.94 -1.99
CA GLU A 82 -2.47 -15.69 -1.28
C GLU A 82 -3.41 -14.83 -2.13
N TRP A 83 -2.88 -13.73 -2.70
CA TRP A 83 -3.64 -12.82 -3.53
C TRP A 83 -4.17 -13.53 -4.78
N TYR A 84 -3.32 -14.31 -5.45
CA TYR A 84 -3.70 -15.05 -6.65
C TYR A 84 -4.76 -16.12 -6.39
N ALA A 85 -4.70 -16.80 -5.23
CA ALA A 85 -5.74 -17.75 -4.82
C ALA A 85 -7.11 -17.07 -4.65
N VAL A 86 -7.14 -15.87 -4.05
CA VAL A 86 -8.38 -15.09 -3.91
C VAL A 86 -8.85 -14.55 -5.26
N ALA A 87 -7.94 -14.06 -6.11
CA ALA A 87 -8.23 -13.57 -7.46
C ALA A 87 -8.97 -14.60 -8.33
N LYS A 88 -8.60 -15.88 -8.25
CA LYS A 88 -9.28 -16.95 -8.98
C LYS A 88 -10.75 -17.14 -8.58
N LEU A 89 -11.12 -16.75 -7.37
CA LEU A 89 -12.48 -16.90 -6.85
C LEU A 89 -13.38 -15.70 -7.15
N THR A 90 -12.83 -14.54 -7.53
CA THR A 90 -13.62 -13.30 -7.74
C THR A 90 -14.36 -13.28 -9.07
N GLY A 91 -13.87 -14.03 -10.07
CA GLY A 91 -14.39 -14.01 -11.44
C GLY A 91 -14.23 -12.66 -12.15
N TRP A 92 -13.24 -11.86 -11.74
CA TRP A 92 -12.90 -10.59 -12.39
C TRP A 92 -12.06 -10.80 -13.64
N ASP A 93 -12.10 -9.80 -14.54
CA ASP A 93 -11.22 -9.77 -15.70
C ASP A 93 -9.77 -9.44 -15.31
N SER A 94 -8.85 -9.70 -16.22
CA SER A 94 -7.44 -9.45 -15.94
C SER A 94 -7.13 -7.96 -15.74
N ALA A 95 -7.85 -7.06 -16.42
CA ALA A 95 -7.64 -5.63 -16.27
C ALA A 95 -7.99 -5.12 -14.85
N ALA A 96 -9.13 -5.54 -14.29
CA ALA A 96 -9.52 -5.20 -12.93
C ALA A 96 -8.55 -5.82 -11.92
N LEU A 97 -8.21 -7.10 -12.09
CA LEU A 97 -7.28 -7.79 -11.21
C LEU A 97 -5.89 -7.13 -11.18
N ILE A 98 -5.35 -6.69 -12.33
CA ILE A 98 -4.07 -5.95 -12.36
C ILE A 98 -4.19 -4.60 -11.67
N SER A 99 -5.28 -3.88 -11.91
CA SER A 99 -5.54 -2.60 -11.24
C SER A 99 -5.60 -2.77 -9.72
N HIS A 100 -6.23 -3.84 -9.25
CA HIS A 100 -6.29 -4.21 -7.84
C HIS A 100 -4.94 -4.63 -7.26
N LEU A 101 -4.16 -5.43 -7.99
CA LEU A 101 -2.83 -5.84 -7.57
C LEU A 101 -1.91 -4.64 -7.44
N ARG A 102 -1.89 -3.72 -8.41
CA ARG A 102 -1.11 -2.46 -8.34
C ARG A 102 -1.40 -1.65 -7.08
N ARG A 103 -2.67 -1.57 -6.67
CA ARG A 103 -3.09 -0.86 -5.46
C ARG A 103 -2.67 -1.59 -4.17
N GLY A 104 -2.56 -2.92 -4.22
CA GLY A 104 -2.19 -3.76 -3.08
C GLY A 104 -0.69 -3.88 -2.85
N LEU A 105 0.16 -3.61 -3.85
CA LEU A 105 1.61 -3.76 -3.77
C LEU A 105 2.30 -2.67 -2.93
N HIS A 106 3.50 -2.98 -2.47
CA HIS A 106 4.35 -2.03 -1.74
C HIS A 106 4.85 -0.90 -2.66
N GLU A 107 4.95 0.33 -2.13
CA GLU A 107 5.30 1.54 -2.89
C GLU A 107 6.58 1.40 -3.74
N ASN A 108 7.67 0.85 -3.17
CA ASN A 108 8.90 0.58 -3.93
C ASN A 108 8.68 -0.29 -5.19
N ILE A 109 7.80 -1.31 -5.12
CA ILE A 109 7.45 -2.13 -6.29
C ILE A 109 6.61 -1.30 -7.26
N THR A 110 5.60 -0.58 -6.76
CA THR A 110 4.72 0.26 -7.58
C THR A 110 5.50 1.36 -8.32
N TRP A 111 6.48 1.96 -7.66
CA TRP A 111 7.41 2.93 -8.27
C TRP A 111 8.19 2.30 -9.42
N ARG A 112 8.81 1.13 -9.21
CA ARG A 112 9.52 0.42 -10.29
C ARG A 112 8.61 0.04 -11.45
N LEU A 113 7.40 -0.46 -11.15
CA LEU A 113 6.39 -0.76 -12.16
C LEU A 113 6.04 0.45 -13.02
N SER A 114 6.02 1.65 -12.44
CA SER A 114 5.75 2.89 -13.18
C SER A 114 6.88 3.30 -14.14
N LEU A 115 8.10 2.85 -13.87
CA LEU A 115 9.28 3.10 -14.70
C LEU A 115 9.42 2.08 -15.84
N THR A 116 8.79 0.91 -15.72
CA THR A 116 8.77 -0.10 -16.78
C THR A 116 7.88 0.37 -17.93
N LYS A 117 8.48 0.66 -19.09
CA LYS A 117 7.73 1.02 -20.29
C LYS A 117 6.85 -0.16 -20.71
N SER A 118 5.61 0.15 -21.10
CA SER A 118 4.52 -0.76 -21.53
C SER A 118 4.79 -1.48 -22.86
N LYS A 119 6.03 -1.86 -23.16
CA LYS A 119 6.42 -2.39 -24.46
C LYS A 119 6.06 -3.87 -24.64
N ASP A 120 5.77 -4.56 -23.54
CA ASP A 120 5.39 -5.98 -23.51
C ASP A 120 4.03 -6.13 -22.80
N MET A 121 2.94 -5.58 -23.35
CA MET A 121 1.59 -5.84 -22.81
C MET A 121 0.83 -6.72 -23.81
N PRO A 122 0.80 -8.05 -23.61
CA PRO A 122 0.12 -8.96 -24.52
C PRO A 122 -1.38 -8.71 -24.48
N THR A 123 -1.98 -8.71 -25.66
CA THR A 123 -3.41 -8.44 -25.88
C THR A 123 -4.30 -9.60 -25.41
N GLU A 124 -3.72 -10.78 -25.12
CA GLU A 124 -4.47 -11.96 -24.69
C GLU A 124 -4.61 -12.03 -23.16
N LEU A 125 -5.84 -12.14 -22.68
CA LEU A 125 -6.24 -11.95 -21.29
C LEU A 125 -5.51 -12.87 -20.28
N THR A 126 -5.15 -14.08 -20.70
CA THR A 126 -4.43 -15.08 -19.89
C THR A 126 -2.93 -14.77 -19.82
N GLN A 127 -2.29 -14.53 -20.96
CA GLN A 127 -0.87 -14.16 -21.03
C GLN A 127 -0.58 -12.84 -20.31
N PHE A 128 -1.55 -11.93 -20.33
CA PHE A 128 -1.49 -10.63 -19.67
C PHE A 128 -1.24 -10.72 -18.16
N MET A 129 -1.90 -11.68 -17.50
CA MET A 129 -1.74 -11.90 -16.07
C MET A 129 -0.38 -12.47 -15.72
N ASP A 130 0.01 -13.52 -16.43
CA ASP A 130 1.25 -14.23 -16.14
C ASP A 130 2.45 -13.30 -16.35
N LEU A 131 2.44 -12.51 -17.42
CA LEU A 131 3.49 -11.51 -17.67
C LEU A 131 3.51 -10.40 -16.61
N PHE A 132 2.34 -9.90 -16.19
CA PHE A 132 2.29 -8.90 -15.13
C PHE A 132 2.86 -9.46 -13.81
N MET A 133 2.57 -10.72 -13.49
CA MET A 133 3.14 -11.39 -12.32
C MET A 133 4.66 -11.52 -12.40
N ASP A 134 5.21 -11.86 -13.57
CA ASP A 134 6.66 -11.94 -13.78
C ASP A 134 7.34 -10.56 -13.71
N LEU A 135 6.67 -9.53 -14.21
CA LEU A 135 7.12 -8.15 -14.04
C LEU A 135 7.16 -7.75 -12.57
N VAL A 136 6.10 -8.05 -11.81
CA VAL A 136 6.05 -7.78 -10.36
C VAL A 136 7.18 -8.51 -9.61
N ARG A 137 7.48 -9.77 -9.98
CA ARG A 137 8.61 -10.53 -9.42
C ARG A 137 9.96 -9.89 -9.76
N THR A 138 10.12 -9.42 -10.99
CA THR A 138 11.34 -8.73 -11.43
C THR A 138 11.56 -7.46 -10.61
N CYS A 139 10.53 -6.63 -10.45
CA CYS A 139 10.59 -5.45 -9.61
C CYS A 139 10.87 -5.76 -8.13
N ASP A 140 10.34 -6.86 -7.58
CA ASP A 140 10.65 -7.31 -6.21
C ASP A 140 12.12 -7.70 -6.07
N ASN A 141 12.66 -8.45 -7.03
CA ASN A 141 14.06 -8.85 -7.03
C ASN A 141 14.99 -7.63 -7.06
N GLU A 142 14.70 -6.65 -7.91
CA GLU A 142 15.47 -5.40 -7.94
C GLU A 142 15.35 -4.59 -6.63
N CYS A 143 14.14 -4.55 -6.03
CA CYS A 143 13.96 -3.93 -4.72
C CYS A 143 14.83 -4.60 -3.65
N ARG A 144 14.88 -5.94 -3.65
CA ARG A 144 15.70 -6.72 -2.71
C ARG A 144 17.19 -6.53 -2.91
N GLN A 145 17.65 -6.35 -4.14
CA GLN A 145 19.06 -6.05 -4.44
C GLN A 145 19.51 -4.70 -3.87
N VAL A 146 18.63 -3.69 -3.89
CA VAL A 146 18.92 -2.38 -3.27
C VAL A 146 18.74 -2.43 -1.75
N ASN A 147 17.70 -3.09 -1.27
CA ASN A 147 17.42 -3.24 0.15
C ASN A 147 16.64 -4.55 0.41
N ALA A 148 17.31 -5.53 1.00
CA ALA A 148 16.73 -6.84 1.33
C ALA A 148 15.48 -6.74 2.24
N ASN A 149 15.36 -5.67 3.03
CA ASN A 149 14.25 -5.42 3.95
C ASN A 149 13.35 -4.27 3.50
N TYR A 150 13.29 -3.94 2.20
CA TYR A 150 12.52 -2.80 1.69
C TYR A 150 11.05 -2.83 2.17
N PHE A 151 10.44 -4.02 2.25
CA PHE A 151 9.05 -4.23 2.62
C PHE A 151 8.78 -3.99 4.12
N LYS A 152 9.81 -3.98 4.98
CA LYS A 152 9.63 -3.71 6.42
C LYS A 152 9.53 -2.22 6.72
N LYS A 153 9.96 -1.37 5.79
CA LYS A 153 9.98 0.08 5.98
C LYS A 153 8.56 0.61 5.85
N SER A 154 8.12 1.34 6.87
CA SER A 154 6.83 2.04 6.85
C SER A 154 6.83 3.09 5.73
N THR A 155 5.69 3.24 5.04
CA THR A 155 5.34 4.33 4.11
C THR A 155 5.29 5.72 4.79
N SER A 156 5.83 5.87 6.00
CA SER A 156 5.81 7.11 6.78
C SER A 156 7.10 7.93 6.72
N ASN A 157 7.96 7.70 5.72
CA ASN A 157 9.14 8.53 5.52
C ASN A 157 9.09 9.16 4.13
N SER A 158 8.62 10.40 4.07
CA SER A 158 8.83 11.29 2.94
C SER A 158 10.31 11.26 2.53
N PRO A 159 10.64 11.11 1.24
CA PRO A 159 12.01 11.25 0.79
C PRO A 159 12.33 12.74 0.73
N THR A 160 13.18 13.20 1.65
CA THR A 160 13.91 14.45 1.47
C THR A 160 14.96 14.22 0.39
N ASN A 161 14.58 14.38 -0.88
CA ASN A 161 15.53 14.56 -1.96
C ASN A 161 15.33 15.97 -2.55
N GLN A 162 16.31 16.82 -2.26
CA GLN A 162 16.72 17.99 -3.03
C GLN A 162 16.81 17.59 -4.52
N LEU A 163 16.26 18.31 -5.52
CA LEU A 163 16.73 19.57 -6.14
C LEU A 163 15.87 19.82 -7.43
N PRO A 164 15.97 20.97 -8.15
CA PRO A 164 15.00 22.05 -8.17
C PRO A 164 14.16 22.20 -9.45
N GLY A 165 12.96 22.78 -9.28
CA GLY A 165 12.35 23.72 -10.23
C GLY A 165 11.49 23.13 -11.35
N LEU A 166 10.20 23.48 -11.37
CA LEU A 166 9.59 24.39 -12.37
C LEU A 166 8.06 24.42 -12.16
N GLN A 167 7.53 25.65 -12.13
CA GLN A 167 6.11 26.02 -12.01
C GLN A 167 5.31 25.52 -13.23
N PRO A 168 3.96 25.48 -13.22
CA PRO A 168 3.17 26.70 -13.43
C PRO A 168 1.86 26.79 -12.64
N THR A 169 1.54 28.04 -12.29
CA THR A 169 0.27 28.52 -11.74
C THR A 169 -0.69 28.86 -12.88
N SER A 170 -1.99 28.61 -12.73
CA SER A 170 -3.02 29.25 -13.57
C SER A 170 -4.17 29.83 -12.73
N ALA A 171 -4.08 31.15 -12.58
CA ALA A 171 -5.11 32.18 -12.84
C ALA A 171 -6.39 32.33 -11.97
N PRO A 172 -6.89 33.58 -11.83
CA PRO A 172 -7.52 34.09 -10.61
C PRO A 172 -8.94 34.66 -10.81
N GLN A 173 -9.65 34.99 -9.72
CA GLN A 173 -10.76 35.95 -9.77
C GLN A 173 -10.62 37.09 -8.76
N LEU A 174 -11.11 38.23 -9.23
CA LEU A 174 -10.76 39.63 -8.97
C LEU A 174 -11.69 40.28 -7.93
N PRO A 175 -11.25 41.37 -7.28
CA PRO A 175 -12.12 42.55 -7.21
C PRO A 175 -11.38 43.90 -7.42
N THR A 176 -12.02 44.81 -8.16
CA THR A 176 -11.73 46.26 -8.23
C THR A 176 -13.08 46.98 -8.17
N PRO A 177 -13.23 48.12 -7.49
CA PRO A 177 -12.69 49.44 -7.91
C PRO A 177 -12.13 50.27 -6.71
N ASN A 178 -11.38 51.37 -6.78
CA ASN A 178 -10.88 52.25 -7.84
C ASN A 178 -9.75 53.15 -7.25
N GLY A 179 -8.71 53.42 -8.05
CA GLY A 179 -7.85 54.63 -8.03
C GLY A 179 -6.70 54.64 -7.01
N ALA A 180 -5.60 53.91 -7.24
CA ALA A 180 -4.41 54.32 -8.04
C ALA A 180 -3.60 55.46 -7.36
N ASP A 181 -2.36 55.30 -6.87
CA ASP A 181 -1.31 54.36 -7.26
C ASP A 181 -0.28 54.06 -6.14
N LEU A 182 0.32 52.87 -6.26
CA LEU A 182 1.63 52.39 -5.77
C LEU A 182 1.78 51.81 -4.33
N MET A 183 1.13 50.66 -4.14
CA MET A 183 1.72 49.34 -3.77
C MET A 183 3.06 49.28 -2.99
N ASP A 184 3.01 48.99 -1.68
CA ASP A 184 3.89 47.97 -1.05
C ASP A 184 3.33 47.54 0.34
N LEU A 185 2.76 46.34 0.42
CA LEU A 185 2.16 45.77 1.63
C LEU A 185 2.67 44.33 1.83
N SER A 186 3.99 44.16 1.88
CA SER A 186 4.65 43.10 2.66
C SER A 186 6.15 43.37 2.75
N ALA A 187 6.55 44.23 3.69
CA ALA A 187 7.92 44.23 4.18
C ALA A 187 8.20 42.88 4.87
N THR A 188 8.49 41.87 4.06
CA THR A 188 8.95 40.52 4.46
C THR A 188 10.43 40.59 4.84
N THR A 189 10.81 41.67 5.51
CA THR A 189 12.18 42.02 5.87
C THR A 189 12.31 41.87 7.36
N TRP A 190 13.07 40.85 7.76
CA TRP A 190 13.48 40.67 9.14
C TRP A 190 14.59 41.69 9.44
N GLY A 191 14.33 42.64 10.32
CA GLY A 191 15.22 43.76 10.62
C GLY A 191 15.89 43.69 12.00
N PRO A 192 16.74 44.68 12.33
CA PRO A 192 17.34 44.79 13.65
C PRO A 192 16.29 44.94 14.77
N GLU A 193 15.15 45.57 14.48
CA GLU A 193 14.03 45.75 15.40
C GLU A 193 13.34 44.42 15.78
N ASP A 194 13.25 43.48 14.84
CA ASP A 194 12.71 42.13 15.08
C ASP A 194 13.65 41.26 15.93
N VAL A 195 14.95 41.50 15.81
CA VAL A 195 16.00 40.83 16.60
C VAL A 195 15.92 41.29 18.05
N VAL A 196 15.79 42.60 18.29
CA VAL A 196 15.67 43.20 19.63
C VAL A 196 14.36 42.84 20.30
N SER A 197 13.25 42.81 19.56
CA SER A 197 11.93 42.46 20.11
C SER A 197 11.74 40.97 20.39
N GLY A 198 12.63 40.09 19.90
CA GLY A 198 12.52 38.65 20.10
C GLY A 198 11.32 38.02 19.38
N ARG A 199 10.82 38.67 18.32
CA ARG A 199 9.65 38.22 17.54
C ARG A 199 9.89 36.80 17.01
N ARG A 200 8.86 35.93 17.13
CA ARG A 200 8.89 34.58 16.53
C ARG A 200 8.24 34.62 15.14
N PRO A 201 8.90 34.06 14.10
CA PRO A 201 8.33 34.04 12.76
C PRO A 201 7.05 33.21 12.74
N GLN A 202 5.99 33.76 12.14
CA GLN A 202 4.66 33.14 12.10
C GLN A 202 4.42 32.35 10.81
N ASN A 203 5.08 32.73 9.71
CA ASN A 203 4.97 32.06 8.43
C ASN A 203 6.36 31.62 7.90
N ASP A 204 6.36 30.77 6.87
CA ASP A 204 7.60 30.21 6.32
C ASP A 204 8.44 31.25 5.56
N ALA A 205 7.80 32.30 5.02
CA ALA A 205 8.50 33.41 4.36
C ALA A 205 9.31 34.25 5.37
N GLU A 206 8.73 34.56 6.53
CA GLU A 206 9.40 35.22 7.64
C GLU A 206 10.51 34.34 8.25
N ARG A 207 10.30 33.02 8.31
CA ARG A 207 11.33 32.08 8.74
C ARG A 207 12.55 32.11 7.81
N ALA A 208 12.32 32.21 6.50
CA ALA A 208 13.38 32.36 5.50
C ALA A 208 14.08 33.73 5.61
N ALA A 209 13.31 34.82 5.76
CA ALA A 209 13.85 36.17 5.93
C ALA A 209 14.72 36.29 7.19
N ARG A 210 14.27 35.74 8.33
CA ARG A 210 15.07 35.64 9.56
C ARG A 210 16.36 34.88 9.34
N LYS A 211 16.29 33.74 8.65
CA LYS A 211 17.48 32.91 8.37
C LYS A 211 18.49 33.66 7.50
N ALA A 212 18.03 34.39 6.48
CA ALA A 212 18.88 35.21 5.64
C ALA A 212 19.56 36.33 6.44
N TYR A 213 18.79 37.05 7.27
CA TYR A 213 19.30 38.11 8.13
C TYR A 213 20.34 37.60 9.14
N CYS A 214 20.02 36.52 9.88
CA CYS A 214 20.97 35.93 10.83
C CYS A 214 22.24 35.41 10.14
N THR A 215 22.16 34.92 8.90
CA THR A 215 23.34 34.48 8.14
C THR A 215 24.22 35.66 7.74
N ALA A 216 23.62 36.78 7.32
CA ALA A 216 24.33 37.99 6.93
C ALA A 216 25.05 38.66 8.12
N HIS A 217 24.43 38.65 9.30
CA HIS A 217 24.96 39.29 10.50
C HIS A 217 25.67 38.33 11.48
N GLY A 218 25.82 37.05 11.11
CA GLY A 218 26.51 36.04 11.94
C GLY A 218 25.80 35.69 13.25
N LEU A 219 24.49 35.93 13.34
CA LEU A 219 23.68 35.72 14.54
C LEU A 219 23.18 34.26 14.64
N CYS A 220 22.91 33.83 15.87
CA CYS A 220 22.29 32.54 16.14
C CYS A 220 20.88 32.46 15.55
N HIS A 221 20.63 31.44 14.71
CA HIS A 221 19.33 31.24 14.07
C HIS A 221 18.19 30.92 15.05
N TRP A 222 18.52 30.58 16.30
CA TRP A 222 17.56 30.22 17.33
C TRP A 222 17.28 31.36 18.32
N CYS A 223 18.32 31.92 18.94
CA CYS A 223 18.19 32.93 20.01
C CYS A 223 18.63 34.34 19.61
N ASN A 224 19.00 34.57 18.34
CA ASN A 224 19.44 35.86 17.81
C ASN A 224 20.71 36.44 18.47
N SER A 225 21.45 35.68 19.28
CA SER A 225 22.72 36.12 19.87
C SER A 225 23.88 36.06 18.85
N ASP A 226 24.79 37.02 18.93
CA ASP A 226 26.05 37.11 18.18
C ASP A 226 27.17 36.22 18.73
N LYS A 227 27.06 35.73 19.97
CA LYS A 227 28.12 35.00 20.66
C LYS A 227 28.33 33.56 20.18
N HIS A 228 27.33 32.95 19.55
CA HIS A 228 27.38 31.53 19.17
C HIS A 228 26.49 31.21 17.96
N ARG A 229 26.78 30.09 17.31
CA ARG A 229 25.95 29.54 16.22
C ARG A 229 24.87 28.63 16.79
N SER A 230 23.78 28.39 16.03
CA SER A 230 22.63 27.57 16.44
C SER A 230 23.00 26.18 16.96
N LEU A 231 24.08 25.59 16.45
CA LEU A 231 24.62 24.30 16.89
C LEU A 231 25.13 24.30 18.33
N ASN A 232 25.58 25.44 18.85
CA ASN A 232 26.15 25.60 20.20
C ASN A 232 25.27 26.53 21.06
N CYS A 233 23.97 26.56 20.78
CA CYS A 233 23.01 27.40 21.49
C CYS A 233 22.45 26.68 22.70
N ASP A 234 22.68 27.20 23.91
CA ASP A 234 22.20 26.59 25.16
C ASP A 234 20.67 26.67 25.33
N THR A 235 20.04 27.64 24.67
CA THR A 235 18.57 27.78 24.68
C THR A 235 17.87 26.91 23.65
N ALA A 236 18.63 26.21 22.79
CA ALA A 236 18.07 25.34 21.77
C ALA A 236 17.64 23.97 22.33
N PRO A 237 16.44 23.46 21.98
CA PRO A 237 15.92 22.19 22.50
C PRO A 237 16.85 20.99 22.29
N TRP A 238 17.64 20.99 21.22
CA TRP A 238 18.57 19.91 20.89
C TRP A 238 19.88 19.92 21.69
N ASN A 239 20.14 20.97 22.48
CA ASN A 239 21.34 21.10 23.32
C ASN A 239 21.06 21.07 24.82
N LYS A 240 19.80 20.95 25.26
CA LYS A 240 19.38 20.97 26.68
C LYS A 240 19.86 19.77 27.54
N GLY A 241 20.88 19.05 27.11
CA GLY A 241 21.46 17.90 27.82
C GLY A 241 22.95 17.70 27.54
N LYS A 242 23.67 18.74 27.08
CA LYS A 242 25.12 18.73 26.86
C LYS A 242 25.91 19.57 27.89
N ALA A 243 25.27 19.88 29.03
CA ALA A 243 25.95 20.41 30.20
C ALA A 243 26.53 19.26 31.03
#